data_AF-H5SUM9-F1
#
_entry.id   AF-H5SUM9-F1
#
_cell.length_a   1.000
_cell.length_b   1.000
_cell.length_c   1.000
_cell.angle_alpha   90.00
_cell.angle_beta   90.00
_cell.angle_gamma   90.00
#
_symmetry.space_group_name_H-M   'P 1'
#
loop_
_entity.id
_entity.type
_entity.pdbx_description
1 polymer ?
#
loop_
_entity_poly.entity_id
_entity_poly.type
_entity_poly.pdbx_seq_one_letter_code
_entity_poly.pdbx_strand_id
1 'polypeptide(L)' 'MRNVKRVLERYHTGELSVYDVARALKISLLHAERLIEQAQSTLKDSRPAEAQVEKK' A
#
# COMPACT_ATOMS: atom_id res chain seq x y z
N MET A 1 1.94 9.43 13.12
CA MET A 1 2.26 8.50 12.01
C MET A 1 1.98 9.11 10.62
N ARG A 2 2.41 10.35 10.33
CA ARG A 2 2.10 11.04 9.05
C ARG A 2 3.02 10.62 7.88
N ASN A 3 4.23 10.14 8.19
CA ASN A 3 5.24 9.86 7.18
C ASN A 3 4.99 8.54 6.42
N VAL A 4 4.44 7.52 7.09
CA VAL A 4 4.19 6.20 6.48
C VAL A 4 3.17 6.30 5.35
N LYS A 5 2.07 7.02 5.56
CA LYS A 5 1.02 7.20 4.55
C LYS A 5 1.56 7.87 3.28
N ARG A 6 2.32 8.96 3.45
CA ARG A 6 2.94 9.69 2.33
C ARG A 6 3.95 8.83 1.56
N VAL A 7 4.74 8.01 2.26
CA VAL A 7 5.71 7.10 1.61
C VAL A 7 4.99 6.00 0.82
N LEU A 8 3.91 5.44 1.37
CA LEU A 8 3.09 4.44 0.67
C LEU A 8 2.33 5.05 -0.53
N GLU A 9 1.84 6.28 -0.44
CA GLU A 9 1.22 6.99 -1.57
C GLU A 9 2.21 7.19 -2.73
N ARG A 10 3.47 7.52 -2.41
CA ARG A 10 4.55 7.65 -3.40
C ARG A 10 4.97 6.30 -3.99
N TYR A 11 4.91 5.22 -3.20
CA TYR A 11 5.06 3.85 -3.72
C TYR A 11 3.93 3.49 -4.70
N HIS A 12 2.68 3.77 -4.34
CA HIS A 12 1.51 3.48 -5.19
C HIS A 12 1.49 4.28 -6.50
N THR A 13 2.07 5.48 -6.51
CA THR A 13 2.24 6.30 -7.73
C THR A 13 3.46 5.90 -8.57
N GLY A 14 4.25 4.93 -8.11
CA GLY A 14 5.45 4.44 -8.80
C GLY A 14 6.67 5.34 -8.65
N GLU A 15 6.62 6.37 -7.80
CA GLU A 15 7.77 7.26 -7.54
C GLU A 15 8.84 6.62 -6.63
N LEU A 16 8.47 5.61 -5.84
CA LEU A 16 9.37 4.93 -4.90
C LEU A 16 9.32 3.42 -5.10
N SER A 17 10.49 2.79 -5.04
CA SER A 17 10.58 1.32 -4.94
C SER A 17 10.39 0.84 -3.50
N VAL A 18 10.17 -0.47 -3.32
CA VAL A 18 10.11 -1.10 -1.98
C VAL A 18 11.38 -0.80 -1.15
N TYR A 19 12.54 -0.73 -1.80
CA TYR A 19 13.81 -0.37 -1.16
C TYR A 19 13.82 1.09 -0.67
N ASP A 20 13.27 2.01 -1.46
CA ASP A 20 13.15 3.41 -1.05
C ASP A 20 12.18 3.58 0.11
N VAL A 21 11.10 2.80 0.13
CA VAL A 21 10.16 2.75 1.27
C VAL A 21 10.88 2.28 2.54
N ALA A 22 11.65 1.19 2.46
CA ALA A 22 12.42 0.67 3.59
C ALA A 22 13.42 1.72 4.13
N ARG A 23 14.14 2.39 3.21
CA ARG A 23 15.11 3.44 3.55
C ARG A 23 14.45 4.68 4.16
N ALA A 24 13.33 5.15 3.59
CA ALA A 24 12.60 6.31 4.06
C ALA A 24 11.98 6.09 5.45
N LEU A 25 11.54 4.86 5.72
CA LEU A 25 10.94 4.48 7.00
C LEU A 25 11.94 3.94 8.02
N LYS A 26 13.21 3.77 7.64
CA LYS A 26 14.28 3.19 8.47
C LYS A 26 13.88 1.82 9.05
N ILE A 27 13.28 0.99 8.22
CA ILE A 27 12.83 -0.37 8.56
C ILE A 27 13.56 -1.40 7.69
N SER A 28 13.47 -2.68 8.05
CA SER A 28 13.99 -3.74 7.20
C SER A 28 13.14 -3.91 5.93
N LEU A 29 13.76 -4.45 4.87
CA LEU A 29 13.09 -4.72 3.60
C LEU A 29 11.84 -5.59 3.79
N LEU A 30 11.97 -6.65 4.58
CA LEU A 30 10.85 -7.54 4.94
C LEU A 30 9.69 -6.79 5.61
N HIS A 31 9.98 -5.79 6.44
CA HIS A 31 8.93 -4.97 7.07
C HIS A 31 8.27 -4.03 6.05
N ALA A 32 9.02 -3.48 5.10
CA ALA A 32 8.46 -2.66 4.03
C ALA A 32 7.53 -3.47 3.12
N GLU A 33 7.93 -4.68 2.72
CA GLU A 33 7.09 -5.60 1.94
C GLU A 33 5.77 -5.90 2.67
N ARG A 34 5.85 -6.30 3.94
CA ARG A 34 4.65 -6.56 4.77
C ARG A 34 3.75 -5.33 4.90
N LEU A 35 4.31 -4.14 5.09
CA LEU A 35 3.54 -2.89 5.17
C LEU A 35 2.80 -2.59 3.88
N ILE A 36 3.45 -2.83 2.73
CA ILE A 36 2.83 -2.65 1.41
C ILE A 36 1.72 -3.68 1.21
N GLU A 37 1.93 -4.95 1.57
CA GLU A 37 0.91 -6.01 1.50
C GLU A 37 -0.29 -5.71 2.40
N GLN A 38 -0.05 -5.21 3.62
CA GLN A 38 -1.12 -4.79 4.53
C GLN A 38 -1.88 -3.59 4.00
N ALA A 39 -1.20 -2.60 3.43
CA ALA A 39 -1.82 -1.44 2.81
C ALA A 39 -2.70 -1.83 1.60
N GLN A 40 -2.21 -2.76 0.76
CA GLN A 40 -2.95 -3.34 -0.36
C GLN A 40 -4.19 -4.11 0.10
N SER A 41 -4.06 -4.90 1.18
CA SER A 41 -5.18 -5.68 1.74
C SER A 41 -6.25 -4.77 2.33
N THR A 42 -5.85 -3.69 3.01
CA THR A 42 -6.78 -2.68 3.55
C THR A 42 -7.53 -1.95 2.43
N LEU A 43 -6.87 -1.66 1.31
CA LEU A 43 -7.49 -1.09 0.11
C LEU A 43 -8.45 -2.06 -0.59
N LYS A 44 -8.22 -3.36 -0.51
CA LYS A 44 -9.15 -4.38 -1.03
C LYS A 44 -10.37 -4.54 -0.14
N ASP A 45 -10.20 -4.49 1.18
CA ASP A 45 -11.32 -4.53 2.15
C ASP A 45 -12.17 -3.25 2.13
N SER A 46 -11.58 -2.11 1.75
CA SER A 46 -12.31 -0.83 1.61
C SER A 46 -12.84 -0.55 0.20
N ARG A 47 -12.79 -1.51 -0.73
CA ARG A 47 -13.60 -1.40 -1.95
C ARG A 47 -15.05 -1.67 -1.54
N PRO A 48 -15.97 -0.72 -1.75
CA PRO A 48 -17.37 -1.02 -1.51
C PRO A 48 -17.74 -2.22 -2.37
N ALA A 49 -18.66 -3.03 -1.87
CA ALA A 49 -19.34 -4.08 -2.60
C ALA A 49 -20.18 -3.50 -3.76
N GLU A 50 -19.56 -2.80 -4.71
CA GLU A 50 -20.15 -2.28 -5.94
C GLU A 50 -19.41 -2.89 -7.15
N ALA A 51 -19.48 -4.21 -7.26
CA ALA A 51 -19.26 -4.94 -8.50
C ALA A 51 -20.03 -6.28 -8.53
N GLN A 52 -21.20 -6.32 -7.89
CA GLN A 52 -22.22 -7.35 -8.14
C GLN A 52 -23.50 -6.68 -8.64
N VAL A 53 -23.39 -5.96 -9.75
CA VAL A 53 -24.54 -5.69 -10.61
C VAL A 53 -24.22 -6.27 -11.97
N GLU A 54 -25.13 -7.13 -12.41
CA GLU A 54 -25.32 -7.58 -13.78
C GLU A 54 -24.40 -8.70 -14.27
N LYS A 55 -24.94 -9.92 -14.28
CA LYS A 55 -25.31 -10.56 -15.54
C LYS A 55 -26.60 -11.38 -15.36
N LYS A 56 -27.55 -11.03 -16.23
CA LYS A 56 -28.83 -11.70 -16.52
C LYS A 56 -28.74 -13.21 -16.59
#